data_AF-A0A961XPK5-F1
#
_entry.id   AF-A0A961XPK5-F1
#
_cell.length_a   1.000
_cell.length_b   1.000
_cell.length_c   1.000
_cell.angle_alpha   90.00
_cell.angle_beta   90.00
_cell.angle_gamma   90.00
#
_symmetry.space_group_name_H-M   'P 1'
#
loop_
_entity.id
_entity.type
_entity.pdbx_description
1 polymer ?
#
loop_
_entity_poly.entity_id
_entity_poly.type
_entity_poly.pdbx_seq_one_letter_code
_entity_poly.pdbx_strand_id
1 'polypeptide(L)'
;KLEAKAVDGSEVLFNVELTYGGIFRLQGLPQEAMQPALLIECPRLLFPFARQIVSDATRNGGFPPLMIDPVDFARLYQSKLAENQAGRQTN
;
A
#
# COMPACT_ATOMS: atom_id res chain seq x y z
N LYS A 1 0.68 -2.07 5.23
CA LYS A 1 0.97 -1.04 6.25
C LYS A 1 1.26 0.26 5.49
N LEU A 2 0.67 1.37 5.91
CA LEU A 2 1.02 2.71 5.43
C LEU A 2 1.71 3.45 6.57
N GLU A 3 2.77 4.18 6.23
CA GLU A 3 3.54 4.98 7.17
C GLU A 3 3.66 6.39 6.59
N ALA A 4 3.41 7.39 7.42
CA ALA A 4 3.43 8.79 7.04
C ALA A 4 4.05 9.59 8.18
N LYS A 5 5.18 10.25 7.88
CA LYS A 5 5.95 11.02 8.85
C LYS A 5 6.28 12.39 8.28
N ALA A 6 6.01 13.44 9.06
CA ALA A 6 6.46 14.79 8.76
C ALA A 6 7.49 15.24 9.80
N VAL A 7 8.54 15.90 9.33
CA VAL A 7 9.64 16.41 10.17
C VAL A 7 9.94 17.85 9.82
N ASP A 8 10.28 18.65 10.82
CA ASP A 8 10.84 20.00 10.67
C ASP A 8 12.18 20.04 11.41
N GLY A 9 13.28 20.16 10.67
CA GLY A 9 14.62 19.96 11.21
C GLY A 9 14.78 18.60 11.88
N SER A 10 14.96 18.60 13.21
CA SER A 10 15.05 17.38 14.04
C SER A 10 13.77 17.04 14.79
N GLU A 11 12.72 17.85 14.67
CA GLU A 11 11.45 17.65 15.37
C GLU A 11 10.47 16.85 14.49
N VAL A 12 9.80 15.87 15.10
CA VAL A 12 8.74 15.11 14.43
C VAL A 12 7.43 15.85 14.66
N LEU A 13 6.87 16.39 13.59
CA LEU A 13 5.59 17.10 13.64
C LEU A 13 4.42 16.11 13.84
N PHE A 14 4.43 15.01 13.07
CA PHE A 14 3.50 13.90 13.27
C PHE A 14 4.07 12.58 12.73
N ASN A 15 3.55 11.47 13.26
CA ASN A 15 3.78 10.12 12.75
C ASN A 15 2.44 9.36 12.72
N VAL A 16 2.08 8.82 11.55
CA VAL A 16 0.88 8.01 11.34
C VAL A 16 1.29 6.65 10.82
N GLU A 17 0.87 5.61 11.52
CA GLU A 17 1.01 4.22 11.10
C GLU A 17 -0.37 3.57 10.97
N LEU A 18 -0.69 3.04 9.79
CA LEU A 18 -1.96 2.40 9.51
C LEU A 18 -1.77 0.97 9.04
N THR A 19 -2.38 0.04 9.77
CA THR A 19 -2.64 -1.32 9.31
C THR A 19 -4.10 -1.42 8.90
N TYR A 20 -4.33 -1.52 7.60
CA TYR A 20 -5.66 -1.63 7.01
C TYR A 20 -5.75 -2.92 6.20
N GLY A 21 -6.86 -3.65 6.36
CA GLY A 21 -7.08 -4.95 5.75
C GLY A 21 -8.55 -5.17 5.43
N GLY A 22 -8.81 -6.12 4.53
CA GLY A 22 -10.16 -6.52 4.14
C GLY A 22 -10.25 -8.03 3.98
N ILE A 23 -11.46 -8.56 4.12
CA ILE A 23 -11.76 -9.97 3.88
C ILE A 23 -12.27 -10.11 2.46
N PHE A 24 -11.62 -10.97 1.68
CA PHE A 24 -11.96 -11.22 0.28
C PHE A 24 -12.37 -12.68 0.11
N ARG A 25 -13.47 -12.89 -0.61
CA ARG A 25 -13.85 -14.22 -1.12
C ARG A 25 -13.47 -14.28 -2.60
N LEU A 26 -12.55 -15.17 -2.92
CA LEU A 26 -12.11 -15.43 -4.29
C LEU A 26 -12.75 -16.75 -4.76
N GLN A 27 -13.50 -16.72 -5.86
CA GLN A 27 -14.19 -17.88 -6.42
C GLN A 27 -14.05 -17.91 -7.94
N GLY A 28 -13.86 -19.10 -8.50
CA GLY A 28 -13.78 -19.31 -9.96
C GLY A 28 -12.53 -18.74 -10.64
N LEU A 29 -11.50 -18.37 -9.88
CA LEU A 29 -10.24 -17.86 -10.43
C LEU A 29 -9.28 -19.01 -10.77
N PRO A 30 -8.66 -19.01 -11.96
CA PRO A 30 -7.52 -19.88 -12.27
C PRO A 30 -6.38 -19.66 -11.27
N GLN A 31 -5.57 -20.69 -11.05
CA GLN A 31 -4.50 -20.66 -10.05
C GLN A 31 -3.45 -19.58 -10.36
N GLU A 32 -3.21 -19.32 -11.65
CA GLU A 32 -2.30 -18.31 -12.18
C GLU A 32 -2.82 -16.88 -11.90
N ALA A 33 -4.13 -16.71 -11.80
CA ALA A 33 -4.77 -15.43 -11.53
C ALA A 33 -4.89 -15.12 -10.03
N MET A 34 -4.66 -16.11 -9.16
CA MET A 34 -4.77 -15.96 -7.71
C MET A 34 -3.77 -14.94 -7.15
N GLN A 35 -2.50 -15.03 -7.56
CA GLN A 35 -1.47 -14.11 -7.10
C GLN A 35 -1.72 -12.66 -7.53
N PRO A 36 -1.97 -12.38 -8.83
CA PRO A 36 -2.35 -11.04 -9.28
C PRO A 36 -3.60 -10.50 -8.56
N ALA A 37 -4.63 -11.32 -8.34
CA ALA A 37 -5.82 -10.90 -7.60
C ALA A 37 -5.48 -10.44 -6.17
N LEU A 38 -4.65 -11.19 -5.46
CA LEU A 38 -4.26 -10.86 -4.08
C LEU A 38 -3.30 -9.67 -3.98
N LEU A 39 -2.38 -9.51 -4.93
CA LEU A 39 -1.29 -8.54 -4.85
C LEU A 39 -1.55 -7.24 -5.62
N ILE A 40 -2.52 -7.23 -6.53
CA ILE A 40 -2.92 -6.07 -7.31
C ILE A 40 -4.35 -5.67 -6.94
N GLU A 41 -5.31 -6.57 -7.15
CA GLU A 41 -6.74 -6.20 -7.06
C GLU A 41 -7.19 -5.91 -5.64
N CYS A 42 -6.91 -6.81 -4.69
CA CYS A 42 -7.25 -6.61 -3.29
C CYS A 42 -6.68 -5.29 -2.72
N PRO A 43 -5.36 -4.99 -2.83
CA PRO A 43 -4.83 -3.73 -2.32
C PRO A 43 -5.33 -2.51 -3.10
N ARG A 44 -5.56 -2.61 -4.41
CA ARG A 44 -6.15 -1.54 -5.22
C ARG A 44 -7.55 -1.14 -4.72
N LEU A 45 -8.35 -2.10 -4.27
CA LEU A 45 -9.66 -1.85 -3.67
C LEU A 45 -9.55 -1.22 -2.27
N LEU A 46 -8.58 -1.63 -1.46
CA LEU A 46 -8.41 -1.13 -0.09
C LEU A 46 -7.74 0.26 -0.03
N PHE A 47 -6.84 0.54 -0.97
CA PHE A 47 -5.96 1.71 -0.92
C PHE A 47 -6.69 3.06 -0.84
N PRO A 48 -7.79 3.32 -1.58
CA PRO A 48 -8.54 4.57 -1.46
C PRO A 48 -9.03 4.85 -0.04
N PHE A 49 -9.47 3.82 0.68
CA PHE A 49 -9.93 3.95 2.07
C PHE A 49 -8.75 4.15 3.02
N ALA A 50 -7.68 3.38 2.83
CA ALA A 50 -6.49 3.49 3.67
C ALA A 50 -5.86 4.88 3.58
N ARG A 51 -5.72 5.45 2.37
CA ARG A 51 -5.18 6.81 2.21
C ARG A 51 -6.11 7.90 2.73
N GLN A 52 -7.43 7.70 2.64
CA GLN A 52 -8.42 8.63 3.20
C GLN A 52 -8.29 8.70 4.72
N ILE A 53 -8.12 7.56 5.40
CA ILE A 53 -7.90 7.51 6.86
C ILE A 53 -6.65 8.30 7.25
N VAL A 54 -5.56 8.21 6.48
CA VAL A 54 -4.34 8.99 6.75
C VAL A 54 -4.56 10.50 6.56
N SER A 55 -5.26 10.89 5.49
CA SER A 55 -5.65 12.29 5.24
C SER A 55 -6.50 12.84 6.38
N ASP A 56 -7.49 12.07 6.84
CA ASP A 56 -8.38 12.48 7.93
C ASP A 56 -7.64 12.52 9.27
N ALA A 57 -6.76 11.56 9.55
CA ALA A 57 -5.96 11.54 10.77
C ALA A 57 -5.04 12.77 10.88
N THR A 58 -4.35 13.13 9.80
CA THR A 58 -3.47 14.31 9.75
C THR A 58 -4.27 15.62 9.88
N ARG A 59 -5.40 15.72 9.17
CA ARG A 59 -6.33 16.85 9.28
C ARG A 59 -6.89 17.03 10.69
N ASN A 60 -7.33 15.94 11.31
CA ASN A 60 -7.87 15.98 12.68
C ASN A 60 -6.80 16.30 13.72
N GLY A 61 -5.52 16.06 13.40
CA GLY A 61 -4.37 16.51 14.19
C GLY A 61 -4.05 18.01 14.05
N GLY A 62 -4.82 18.78 13.26
CA GLY A 62 -4.59 20.20 13.05
C GLY A 62 -3.58 20.53 11.95
N PHE A 63 -3.07 19.52 11.24
CA PHE A 63 -2.14 19.68 10.12
C PHE A 63 -2.89 19.74 8.79
N PRO A 64 -2.25 20.25 7.71
CA PRO A 64 -2.77 20.06 6.35
C PRO A 64 -3.00 18.56 6.07
N PRO A 65 -4.07 18.20 5.33
CA PRO A 65 -4.35 16.80 5.00
C PRO A 65 -3.21 16.22 4.17
N LEU A 66 -2.65 15.10 4.63
CA LEU A 66 -1.65 14.38 3.87
C LEU A 66 -2.31 13.55 2.77
N MET A 67 -2.16 14.02 1.54
CA MET A 67 -2.66 13.34 0.35
C MET A 67 -1.61 12.35 -0.16
N ILE A 68 -1.84 11.06 0.06
CA ILE A 68 -0.97 10.02 -0.48
C ILE A 68 -1.30 9.82 -1.97
N ASP A 69 -0.25 9.84 -2.79
CA ASP A 69 -0.34 9.60 -4.22
C ASP A 69 -0.91 8.20 -4.54
N PRO A 70 -1.65 8.05 -5.65
CA PRO A 70 -2.06 6.74 -6.13
C PRO A 70 -0.87 5.80 -6.31
N VAL A 71 -1.03 4.55 -5.89
CA VAL A 71 -0.03 3.49 -6.05
C VAL A 71 -0.37 2.63 -7.27
N ASP A 72 0.61 2.41 -8.15
CA ASP A 72 0.51 1.45 -9.26
C ASP A 72 0.90 0.05 -8.77
N PHE A 73 -0.09 -0.70 -8.27
CA PHE A 73 0.12 -2.06 -7.78
C PHE A 73 0.53 -3.05 -8.87
N ALA A 74 0.16 -2.80 -10.13
CA ALA A 74 0.54 -3.68 -11.23
C ALA A 74 2.03 -3.58 -11.52
N ARG A 75 2.57 -2.35 -11.57
CA ARG A 75 4.02 -2.14 -11.70
C ARG A 75 4.79 -2.70 -10.51
N LEU A 76 4.32 -2.48 -9.28
CA LEU A 76 4.93 -3.08 -8.09
C LEU A 76 4.98 -4.61 -8.15
N TYR A 77 3.91 -5.24 -8.62
CA TYR A 77 3.87 -6.70 -8.79
C TYR A 77 4.88 -7.17 -9.84
N GLN A 78 4.97 -6.48 -10.99
CA GLN A 78 5.94 -6.79 -12.04
C GLN A 78 7.39 -6.66 -11.55
N SER A 79 7.72 -5.57 -10.83
CA SER A 79 9.04 -5.38 -10.24
C SER A 79 9.41 -6.52 -9.28
N LYS A 80 8.49 -6.93 -8.40
CA LYS A 80 8.71 -8.05 -7.48
C LYS A 80 8.92 -9.39 -8.21
N LEU A 81 8.22 -9.63 -9.30
CA LEU A 81 8.43 -10.84 -10.11
C LEU A 81 9.83 -10.86 -10.73
N ALA A 82 10.28 -9.73 -11.27
CA ALA A 82 11.62 -9.60 -11.85
C ALA A 82 12.73 -9.82 -10.78
N GLU A 83 12.58 -9.24 -9.59
CA GLU A 83 13.50 -9.44 -8.46
C GLU A 83 13.59 -10.91 -8.04
N ASN A 84 12.44 -11.59 -7.92
CA ASN A 84 12.40 -13.01 -7.56
C ASN A 84 13.02 -13.92 -8.64
N GLN A 85 13.00 -13.52 -9.91
CA GLN A 85 13.66 -14.24 -10.99
C GLN A 85 15.18 -13.99 -10.99
N ALA A 86 15.61 -12.75 -10.71
CA ALA A 86 17.03 -12.41 -10.62
C ALA A 86 17.71 -13.10 -9.42
N GLY A 87 17.06 -13.14 -8.25
CA GLY A 87 17.60 -13.82 -7.05
C GLY A 87 17.69 -15.35 -7.18
N ARG A 88 16.98 -15.95 -8.15
CA ARG A 88 17.06 -17.38 -8.48
C ARG A 88 18.21 -17.76 -9.41
N GLN A 89 18.86 -16.79 -10.07
CA GLN A 89 19.99 -17.05 -10.98
C GLN A 89 21.37 -16.93 -10.30
N THR A 90 21.44 -16.49 -9.04
CA THR A 90 22.69 -16.31 -8.28
C THR A 90 22.99 -17.45 -7.29
N ASN A 91 22.31 -18.60 -7.40
CA ASN A 91 22.65 -19.81 -6.64
C ASN A 91 23.00 -20.98 -7.56
#